data_AF-A0A2V5MSG3-F1
#
_entry.id   AF-A0A2V5MSG3-F1
#
_cell.length_a   1.000
_cell.length_b   1.000
_cell.length_c   1.000
_cell.angle_alpha   90.00
_cell.angle_beta   90.00
_cell.angle_gamma   90.00
#
_symmetry.space_group_name_H-M   'P 1'
#
loop_
_entity.id
_entity.type
_entity.pdbx_description
1 polymer ?
#
loop_
_entity_poly.entity_id
_entity_poly.type
_entity_poly.pdbx_seq_one_letter_code
_entity_poly.pdbx_strand_id
1 'polypeptide(L)'
;MNENTSNWPTVTASRGRDLVIFIVILVVMLLLSERLRVYFAVTVVDVTVTRILPNCREETLPTPRVFARPGGGFWRPEKVVDLVKPQIENYMRSSAWSSEAAAGTRFVWTIRWARNSTRLDQQYRYIWKADAEGQ
;
A
#
# COMPACT_ATOMS: atom_id res chain seq x y z
N MET A 1 41.73 62.39 25.12
CA MET A 1 42.15 61.80 23.82
C MET A 1 42.85 60.49 24.14
N ASN A 2 42.39 59.30 23.76
CA ASN A 2 41.30 58.88 22.88
C ASN A 2 40.73 57.56 23.43
N GLU A 3 39.40 57.48 23.54
CA GLU A 3 38.68 56.21 23.63
C GLU A 3 38.69 55.57 22.25
N ASN A 4 39.41 54.45 22.09
CA ASN A 4 39.32 53.62 20.90
C ASN A 4 38.59 52.32 21.30
N THR A 5 37.27 52.43 21.41
CA THR A 5 36.37 51.29 21.59
C THR A 5 36.46 50.36 20.38
N SER A 6 36.70 49.08 20.65
CA SER A 6 36.79 48.01 19.67
C SER A 6 35.48 47.82 18.92
N ASN A 7 35.44 48.22 17.65
CA ASN A 7 34.37 47.87 16.73
C ASN A 7 34.84 46.72 15.85
N TRP A 8 34.69 45.47 16.33
CA TRP A 8 34.74 44.29 15.48
C TRP A 8 33.32 44.06 14.90
N PRO A 9 33.09 44.25 13.60
CA PRO A 9 31.78 44.01 13.02
C PRO A 9 31.58 42.50 12.87
N THR A 10 30.78 41.91 13.76
CA THR A 10 29.71 40.94 13.51
C THR A 10 29.79 40.04 12.25
N VAL A 11 30.91 39.38 11.95
CA VAL A 11 31.00 38.45 10.79
C VAL A 11 30.32 37.09 11.08
N THR A 12 29.99 36.79 12.33
CA THR A 12 29.37 35.50 12.74
C THR A 12 27.86 35.43 12.51
N ALA A 13 27.17 36.57 12.37
CA ALA A 13 25.72 36.60 12.20
C ALA A 13 25.25 36.17 10.80
N SER A 14 26.05 36.41 9.75
CA SER A 14 25.68 36.01 8.38
C SER A 14 25.78 34.50 8.16
N ARG A 15 26.80 33.86 8.73
CA ARG A 15 27.06 32.41 8.56
C ARG A 15 25.93 31.55 9.14
N GLY A 16 25.33 31.97 10.25
CA GLY A 16 24.17 31.28 10.82
C GLY A 16 22.92 31.41 9.95
N ARG A 17 22.69 32.61 9.37
CA ARG A 17 21.57 32.85 8.46
C ARG A 17 21.71 32.05 7.16
N ASP A 18 22.91 32.01 6.60
CA ASP A 18 23.21 31.25 5.39
C ASP A 18 23.06 29.75 5.61
N LEU A 19 23.46 29.23 6.78
CA LEU A 19 23.25 27.84 7.17
C LEU A 19 21.75 27.50 7.28
N VAL A 20 20.96 28.37 7.92
CA VAL A 20 19.51 28.18 8.04
C VAL A 20 18.85 28.18 6.66
N ILE A 21 19.25 29.09 5.78
CA ILE A 21 18.75 29.12 4.39
C ILE A 21 19.12 27.83 3.65
N PHE A 22 20.35 27.34 3.81
CA PHE A 22 20.79 26.08 3.21
C PHE A 22 19.97 24.89 3.71
N ILE A 23 19.71 24.81 5.03
CA ILE A 23 18.87 23.76 5.62
C ILE A 23 17.44 23.85 5.09
N VAL A 24 16.87 25.06 5.01
CA VAL A 24 15.52 25.26 4.46
C VAL A 24 15.45 24.84 3.00
N ILE A 25 16.43 25.22 2.16
CA ILE A 25 16.51 24.81 0.75
C ILE A 25 16.66 23.28 0.65
N LEU A 26 17.49 22.66 1.49
CA LEU A 26 17.64 21.21 1.52
C LEU A 26 16.33 20.50 1.90
N VAL A 27 15.63 20.99 2.92
CA VAL A 27 14.32 20.44 3.35
C VAL A 27 13.28 20.62 2.25
N VAL A 28 13.21 21.80 1.63
CA VAL A 28 12.29 22.08 0.52
C VAL A 28 12.61 21.19 -0.68
N MET A 29 13.88 21.02 -1.04
CA MET A 29 14.33 20.13 -2.11
C MET A 29 14.02 18.66 -1.82
N LEU A 30 14.18 18.20 -0.58
CA LEU A 30 13.81 16.85 -0.16
C LEU A 30 12.29 16.64 -0.20
N LEU A 31 11.50 17.63 0.20
CA LEU A 31 10.03 17.58 0.16
C LEU A 31 9.47 17.65 -1.27
N LEU A 32 10.10 18.42 -2.17
CA LEU A 32 9.74 18.54 -3.58
C LEU A 32 10.28 17.40 -4.45
N SER A 33 11.24 16.61 -3.95
CA SER A 33 11.79 15.48 -4.69
C SER A 33 10.72 14.39 -4.84
N GLU A 34 10.02 14.41 -5.98
CA GLU A 34 9.01 13.40 -6.34
C GLU A 34 9.57 11.98 -6.24
N ARG A 35 10.87 11.80 -6.55
CA ARG A 35 11.56 10.51 -6.42
C ARG A 35 11.62 9.99 -4.99
N LEU A 36 11.78 10.83 -3.96
CA LEU A 36 11.67 10.38 -2.56
C LEU A 36 10.23 10.03 -2.20
N ARG A 37 9.26 10.85 -2.64
CA ARG A 37 7.83 10.55 -2.49
C ARG A 37 7.44 9.21 -3.12
N VAL A 38 8.08 8.85 -4.22
CA VAL A 38 7.91 7.56 -4.92
C VAL A 38 8.36 6.39 -4.05
N TYR A 39 9.51 6.49 -3.35
CA TYR A 39 9.94 5.44 -2.41
C TYR A 39 9.07 5.37 -1.15
N PHE A 40 8.46 6.48 -0.74
CA PHE A 40 7.58 6.59 0.44
C PHE A 40 6.08 6.70 0.11
N ALA A 41 5.61 6.22 -1.03
CA ALA A 41 4.16 6.09 -1.25
C ALA A 41 3.75 4.85 -2.05
N VAL A 42 4.56 3.79 -1.99
CA VAL A 42 4.18 2.49 -2.56
C VAL A 42 3.33 1.74 -1.54
N THR A 43 2.13 1.37 -1.94
CA THR A 43 1.30 0.44 -1.18
C THR A 43 1.57 -0.97 -1.68
N VAL A 44 2.16 -1.79 -0.83
CA VAL A 44 2.34 -3.23 -1.11
C VAL A 44 1.02 -3.91 -0.80
N VAL A 45 0.51 -4.71 -1.74
CA VAL A 45 -0.74 -5.46 -1.57
C VAL A 45 -0.44 -6.93 -1.82
N ASP A 46 -0.92 -7.77 -0.91
CA ASP A 46 -0.86 -9.22 -0.99
C ASP A 46 -2.27 -9.78 -0.90
N VAL A 47 -2.58 -10.75 -1.75
CA VAL A 47 -3.92 -11.35 -1.84
C VAL A 47 -3.77 -12.85 -1.75
N THR A 48 -4.43 -13.45 -0.75
CA THR A 48 -4.48 -14.89 -0.56
C THR A 48 -5.92 -15.38 -0.58
N VAL A 49 -6.11 -16.63 -0.99
CA VAL A 49 -7.42 -17.24 -1.13
C VAL A 49 -7.44 -18.61 -0.46
N THR A 50 -8.47 -18.83 0.35
CA THR A 50 -8.75 -20.11 1.01
C THR A 50 -10.12 -20.59 0.59
N ARG A 51 -10.19 -21.79 0.06
CA ARG A 51 -11.44 -22.48 -0.27
C ARG A 51 -11.89 -23.28 0.95
N ILE A 52 -13.13 -23.08 1.36
CA ILE A 52 -13.79 -23.82 2.43
C ILE A 52 -14.88 -24.65 1.78
N LEU A 53 -14.69 -25.97 1.79
CA LEU A 53 -15.63 -26.94 1.26
C LEU A 53 -16.84 -27.10 2.19
N PRO A 54 -17.95 -27.70 1.71
CA PRO A 54 -19.16 -27.93 2.53
C PRO A 54 -18.91 -28.79 3.76
N ASN A 55 -17.90 -29.67 3.73
CA ASN A 55 -17.46 -30.51 4.84
C ASN A 55 -16.53 -29.78 5.84
N CYS A 56 -16.48 -28.44 5.79
CA CYS A 56 -15.61 -27.59 6.60
C CYS A 56 -14.11 -27.80 6.38
N ARG A 57 -13.70 -28.54 5.34
CA ARG A 57 -12.30 -28.67 4.99
C ARG A 57 -11.81 -27.37 4.35
N GLU A 58 -10.71 -26.85 4.88
CA GLU A 58 -10.05 -25.65 4.36
C GLU A 58 -8.89 -26.06 3.46
N GLU A 59 -8.81 -25.44 2.28
CA GLU A 59 -7.74 -25.65 1.31
C GLU A 59 -7.26 -24.28 0.82
N THR A 60 -5.99 -23.97 1.10
CA THR A 60 -5.36 -22.76 0.55
C THR A 60 -5.10 -22.98 -0.93
N LEU A 61 -5.68 -22.10 -1.76
CA LEU A 61 -5.49 -22.15 -3.21
C LEU A 61 -4.30 -21.28 -3.63
N PRO A 62 -3.60 -21.63 -4.71
CA PRO A 62 -2.57 -20.77 -5.26
C PRO A 62 -3.19 -19.44 -5.69
N THR A 63 -2.62 -18.32 -5.27
CA THR A 63 -3.07 -16.99 -5.68
C THR A 63 -3.07 -16.89 -7.21
N PRO A 64 -4.19 -16.53 -7.86
CA PRO A 64 -4.23 -16.39 -9.30
C PRO A 64 -3.21 -15.37 -9.80
N ARG A 65 -2.62 -15.60 -10.98
CA ARG A 65 -1.57 -14.72 -11.53
C ARG A 65 -2.00 -13.25 -11.65
N VAL A 66 -3.29 -12.99 -11.87
CA VAL A 66 -3.89 -11.65 -11.92
C VAL A 66 -3.69 -10.89 -10.60
N PHE A 67 -3.60 -11.61 -9.47
CA PHE A 67 -3.39 -11.08 -8.13
C PHE A 67 -1.99 -11.38 -7.56
N ALA A 68 -1.09 -12.01 -8.33
CA ALA A 68 0.29 -12.25 -7.88
C ALA A 68 1.12 -10.95 -7.85
N ARG A 69 0.70 -9.94 -8.63
CA ARG A 69 1.17 -8.56 -8.56
C ARG A 69 -0.01 -7.65 -8.84
N PRO A 70 -0.90 -7.37 -7.87
CA PRO A 70 -1.86 -6.30 -8.02
C PRO A 70 -1.03 -5.05 -8.29
N GLY A 71 -1.13 -4.51 -9.51
CA GLY A 71 -0.13 -3.61 -10.08
C GLY A 71 0.39 -2.61 -9.05
N GLY A 72 1.69 -2.67 -8.75
CA GLY A 72 2.33 -1.79 -7.78
C GLY A 72 2.09 -0.34 -8.20
N GLY A 73 1.21 0.33 -7.47
CA GLY A 73 0.71 1.65 -7.82
C GLY A 73 0.58 2.52 -6.58
N PHE A 74 0.54 3.82 -6.80
CA PHE A 74 0.26 4.80 -5.75
C PHE A 74 -1.21 4.71 -5.34
N TRP A 75 -1.55 3.73 -4.51
CA TRP A 75 -2.89 3.61 -3.95
C TRP A 75 -2.90 4.15 -2.54
N ARG A 76 -3.90 4.99 -2.24
CA ARG A 76 -4.21 5.28 -0.85
C ARG A 76 -4.66 3.97 -0.18
N PRO A 77 -4.22 3.67 1.05
CA PRO A 77 -4.62 2.47 1.78
C PRO A 77 -6.14 2.24 1.78
N GLU A 78 -6.90 3.33 1.93
CA GLU A 78 -8.38 3.34 1.92
C GLU A 78 -8.97 2.80 0.61
N LYS A 79 -8.30 2.97 -0.52
CA LYS A 79 -8.80 2.58 -1.85
C LYS A 79 -8.37 1.18 -2.28
N VAL A 80 -7.50 0.51 -1.51
CA VAL A 80 -7.00 -0.84 -1.86
C VAL A 80 -8.17 -1.82 -1.98
N VAL A 81 -9.07 -1.82 -0.99
CA VAL A 81 -10.23 -2.71 -0.99
C VAL A 81 -11.18 -2.37 -2.14
N ASP A 82 -11.45 -1.08 -2.38
CA ASP A 82 -12.33 -0.62 -3.46
C ASP A 82 -11.83 -1.01 -4.86
N LEU A 83 -10.52 -1.13 -5.04
CA LEU A 83 -9.91 -1.54 -6.31
C LEU A 83 -9.84 -3.06 -6.45
N VAL A 84 -9.43 -3.76 -5.40
CA VAL A 84 -9.16 -5.20 -5.44
C VAL A 84 -10.45 -6.01 -5.34
N LYS A 85 -11.44 -5.57 -4.56
CA LYS A 85 -12.70 -6.31 -4.37
C LYS A 85 -13.46 -6.50 -5.69
N PRO A 86 -13.71 -5.48 -6.53
CA PRO A 86 -14.38 -5.68 -7.82
C PRO A 86 -13.59 -6.60 -8.76
N GLN A 87 -12.26 -6.59 -8.70
CA GLN A 87 -11.43 -7.51 -9.49
C GLN A 87 -11.61 -8.95 -9.02
N ILE A 88 -11.66 -9.19 -7.71
CA ILE A 88 -11.97 -10.51 -7.14
C ILE A 88 -13.36 -10.97 -7.57
N GLU A 89 -14.37 -10.09 -7.49
CA GLU A 89 -15.73 -10.42 -7.92
C GLU A 89 -15.79 -10.80 -9.41
N ASN A 90 -15.17 -9.99 -10.27
CA ASN A 90 -15.11 -10.27 -11.70
C ASN A 90 -14.35 -11.56 -12.00
N TYR A 91 -13.23 -11.80 -11.31
CA TYR A 91 -12.49 -13.05 -11.41
C TYR A 91 -13.38 -14.22 -11.02
N MET A 92 -14.00 -14.18 -9.84
CA MET A 92 -14.85 -15.26 -9.35
C MET A 92 -16.00 -15.57 -10.31
N ARG A 93 -16.71 -14.56 -10.82
CA ARG A 93 -17.78 -14.74 -11.81
C ARG A 93 -17.31 -15.40 -13.11
N SER A 94 -16.08 -15.11 -13.54
CA SER A 94 -15.51 -15.67 -14.78
C SER A 94 -14.73 -16.97 -14.58
N SER A 95 -14.45 -17.34 -13.33
CA SER A 95 -13.52 -18.42 -13.00
C SER A 95 -14.20 -19.78 -12.92
N ALA A 96 -13.48 -20.81 -13.37
CA ALA A 96 -13.82 -22.21 -13.15
C ALA A 96 -13.97 -22.55 -11.66
N TRP A 97 -13.30 -21.82 -10.76
CA TRP A 97 -13.43 -22.01 -9.32
C TRP A 97 -14.84 -21.78 -8.81
N SER A 98 -15.56 -20.79 -9.35
CA SER A 98 -16.93 -20.54 -8.93
C SER A 98 -17.91 -21.48 -9.62
N SER A 99 -17.71 -21.80 -10.91
CA SER A 99 -18.64 -22.62 -11.68
C SER A 99 -18.56 -24.12 -11.35
N GLU A 100 -17.38 -24.62 -10.98
CA GLU A 100 -17.17 -26.04 -10.63
C GLU A 100 -17.25 -26.28 -9.11
N ALA A 101 -17.43 -25.22 -8.32
CA ALA A 101 -17.54 -25.35 -6.87
C ALA A 101 -18.83 -26.08 -6.49
N ALA A 102 -18.70 -27.04 -5.58
CA ALA A 102 -19.86 -27.68 -4.97
C ALA A 102 -20.72 -26.65 -4.23
N ALA A 103 -22.04 -26.84 -4.27
CA ALA A 103 -22.99 -26.03 -3.52
C ALA A 103 -22.58 -25.90 -2.05
N GLY A 104 -22.53 -24.66 -1.55
CA GLY A 104 -22.11 -24.36 -0.17
C GLY A 104 -20.60 -24.16 0.01
N THR A 105 -19.80 -24.29 -1.05
CA THR A 105 -18.37 -23.91 -1.03
C THR A 105 -18.23 -22.40 -0.85
N ARG A 106 -17.29 -21.98 0.00
CA ARG A 106 -16.97 -20.58 0.27
C ARG A 106 -15.52 -20.30 -0.09
N PHE A 107 -15.26 -19.17 -0.71
CA PHE A 107 -13.92 -18.68 -1.00
C PHE A 107 -13.66 -17.46 -0.13
N VAL A 108 -12.73 -17.61 0.81
CA VAL A 108 -12.28 -16.55 1.70
C VAL A 108 -11.04 -15.91 1.09
N TRP A 109 -11.20 -14.69 0.62
CA TRP A 109 -10.15 -13.85 0.08
C TRP A 109 -9.62 -12.93 1.17
N THR A 110 -8.34 -13.05 1.48
CA THR A 110 -7.65 -12.19 2.43
C THR A 110 -6.79 -11.21 1.65
N ILE A 111 -7.17 -9.92 1.71
CA ILE A 111 -6.45 -8.81 1.11
C ILE A 111 -5.65 -8.17 2.23
N ARG A 112 -4.33 -8.13 2.10
CA ARG A 112 -3.45 -7.47 3.06
C ARG A 112 -2.69 -6.36 2.35
N TRP A 113 -2.47 -5.25 3.05
CA TRP A 113 -1.67 -4.18 2.48
C TRP A 113 -0.87 -3.43 3.53
N ALA A 114 0.15 -2.73 3.07
CA ALA A 114 0.95 -1.84 3.88
C ALA A 114 1.48 -0.68 3.04
N ARG A 115 1.57 0.50 3.65
CA ARG A 115 2.17 1.67 3.02
C ARG A 115 3.66 1.74 3.37
N ASN A 116 4.52 1.82 2.37
CA ASN A 116 5.98 1.96 2.52
C ASN A 116 6.65 0.88 3.34
N SER A 117 6.02 -0.29 3.43
CA SER A 117 6.50 -1.38 4.27
C SER A 117 6.10 -2.70 3.62
N THR A 118 6.96 -3.69 3.76
CA THR A 118 6.63 -5.09 3.46
C THR A 118 5.90 -5.78 4.60
N ARG A 119 5.83 -5.13 5.78
CA ARG A 119 5.03 -5.60 6.91
C ARG A 119 3.58 -5.23 6.67
N LEU A 120 2.83 -6.16 6.08
CA LEU A 120 1.40 -6.10 5.81
C LEU A 120 0.60 -5.98 7.12
N ASP A 121 0.40 -4.75 7.58
CA ASP A 121 -0.21 -4.36 8.85
C ASP A 121 -1.74 -4.26 8.75
N GLN A 122 -2.27 -3.98 7.56
CA GLN A 122 -3.70 -3.91 7.30
C GLN A 122 -4.21 -5.19 6.64
N GLN A 123 -5.43 -5.59 6.99
CA GLN A 123 -6.08 -6.76 6.44
C GLN A 123 -7.58 -6.52 6.25
N TYR A 124 -8.11 -7.01 5.14
CA TYR A 124 -9.53 -7.12 4.85
C TYR A 124 -9.85 -8.54 4.40
N ARG A 125 -10.96 -9.10 4.88
CA ARG A 125 -11.44 -10.41 4.47
C ARG A 125 -12.72 -10.25 3.67
N TYR A 126 -12.70 -10.79 2.45
CA TYR A 126 -13.85 -10.86 1.58
C TYR A 126 -14.29 -12.32 1.42
N ILE A 127 -15.59 -12.59 1.47
CA ILE A 127 -16.13 -13.95 1.36
C ILE A 127 -17.01 -14.00 0.12
N TRP A 128 -16.64 -14.86 -0.83
CA TRP A 128 -17.48 -15.23 -1.96
C TRP A 128 -18.11 -16.59 -1.69
N LYS A 129 -19.43 -16.70 -1.85
CA LYS A 129 -20.13 -17.99 -1.79
C LYS A 129 -20.36 -18.44 -3.22
N ALA A 130 -19.99 -19.67 -3.54
CA ALA A 130 -20.43 -20.26 -4.80
C ALA A 130 -21.93 -20.50 -4.65
N ASP A 131 -22.73 -19.79 -5.46
CA ASP A 131 -24.17 -19.98 -5.46
C ASP A 131 -24.48 -21.40 -5.94
N ALA A 132 -25.40 -22.04 -5.22
CA ALA A 132 -25.97 -23.31 -5.63
C ALA A 132 -27.03 -23.02 -6.70
N GLU A 133 -26.62 -22.56 -7.88
CA GLU A 133 -27.54 -22.50 -9.02
C GLU A 133 -27.25 -23.68 -9.93
N GLY A 134 -28.04 -24.72 -9.70
CA GLY A 134 -28.25 -25.75 -10.70
C GLY A 134 -28.81 -25.12 -11.95
N GLN A 135 -28.18 -25.44 -13.08
CA GLN A 135 -28.85 -25.53 -14.37
C GLN A 135 -28.30 -26.74 -15.11
#